data_AF-A0A7Y2ULT6-F1
#
_entry.id   AF-A0A7Y2ULT6-F1
#
_cell.length_a   1.000
_cell.length_b   1.000
_cell.length_c   1.000
_cell.angle_alpha   90.00
_cell.angle_beta   90.00
_cell.angle_gamma   90.00
#
_symmetry.space_group_name_H-M   'P 1'
#
loop_
_entity.id
_entity.type
_entity.pdbx_description
1 polymer ?
#
loop_
_entity_poly.entity_id
_entity_poly.type
_entity_poly.pdbx_seq_one_letter_code
_entity_poly.pdbx_strand_id
1 'polypeptide(L)'
;TDELGKIDLQGPASAAILQKLLSDPEQVLADMHYFSFKGDIFAGGSESLELKDGTKVIVSRTGYTGEFGFELFTAKVDARDLWNKLLDAGQSYGLLPCGLAARDSLRAGAMLPLSHQDIGNWLFGHTPWSFVLPWDPDGQRWTKSFVGSQQLLRGDRDYTYGFAGYDPRKIQVGEASEVQDTSGRRFGRILTCTTDMAIGRVEDQIVSITTPTSRGRPDSFQARGLSCGFVRVDRPCEPGEQIFLVEGKRKLKVEIRKDIRPDRTARAPMARMRLS
;
A
#
# COMPACT_ATOMS: atom_id res chain seq x y z
N THR A 1 9.76 3.86 21.02
CA THR A 1 8.62 3.09 20.46
C THR A 1 7.60 2.76 21.52
N ASP A 2 8.03 2.45 22.74
CA ASP A 2 7.19 1.79 23.73
C ASP A 2 6.26 2.73 24.52
N GLU A 3 6.34 4.03 24.25
CA GLU A 3 5.53 5.07 24.88
C GLU A 3 4.28 5.45 24.07
N LEU A 4 4.18 4.98 22.82
CA LEU A 4 3.14 5.39 21.88
C LEU A 4 2.25 4.23 21.46
N GLY A 5 0.96 4.53 21.29
CA GLY A 5 0.03 3.71 20.52
C GLY A 5 -0.12 4.25 19.11
N LYS A 6 -0.26 3.36 18.12
CA LYS A 6 -0.57 3.69 16.73
C LYS A 6 -1.75 2.84 16.24
N ILE A 7 -2.75 3.48 15.66
CA ILE A 7 -3.92 2.82 15.05
C ILE A 7 -4.14 3.38 13.65
N ASP A 8 -4.33 2.49 12.68
CA ASP A 8 -4.57 2.86 11.29
C ASP A 8 -6.07 2.75 11.00
N LEU A 9 -6.70 3.87 10.67
CA LEU A 9 -8.09 3.93 10.21
C LEU A 9 -8.09 4.09 8.69
N GLN A 10 -8.44 3.04 7.95
CA GLN A 10 -8.27 2.98 6.50
C GLN A 10 -9.60 2.57 5.84
N GLY A 11 -9.92 3.20 4.72
CA GLY A 11 -11.15 3.01 3.96
C GLY A 11 -11.91 4.33 3.71
N PRO A 12 -12.90 4.32 2.80
CA PRO A 12 -13.59 5.53 2.36
C PRO A 12 -14.31 6.29 3.49
N ALA A 13 -14.87 5.57 4.47
CA ALA A 13 -15.57 6.16 5.60
C ALA A 13 -14.64 6.77 6.68
N SER A 14 -13.31 6.68 6.54
CA SER A 14 -12.37 7.08 7.59
C SER A 14 -12.53 8.53 8.04
N ALA A 15 -12.85 9.45 7.10
CA ALA A 15 -13.09 10.86 7.43
C ALA A 15 -14.34 11.03 8.30
N ALA A 16 -15.45 10.41 7.89
CA ALA A 16 -16.73 10.48 8.60
C ALA A 16 -16.64 9.85 10.00
N ILE A 17 -15.88 8.77 10.15
CA ILE A 17 -15.62 8.13 11.45
C ILE A 17 -14.78 9.05 12.34
N LEU A 18 -13.65 9.56 11.84
CA LEU A 18 -12.75 10.41 12.62
C LEU A 18 -13.42 11.73 13.03
N GLN A 19 -14.28 12.30 12.18
CA GLN A 19 -15.07 13.49 12.49
C GLN A 19 -15.89 13.35 13.77
N LYS A 20 -16.37 12.14 14.10
CA LYS A 20 -17.15 11.91 15.31
C LYS A 20 -16.31 12.03 16.59
N LEU A 21 -14.99 11.83 16.50
CA LEU A 21 -14.09 11.75 17.65
C LEU A 21 -13.30 13.02 17.91
N LEU A 22 -12.93 13.78 16.86
CA LEU A 22 -12.17 15.03 17.00
C LEU A 22 -12.97 16.10 17.76
N SER A 23 -12.29 16.86 18.63
CA SER A 23 -12.88 18.01 19.32
C SER A 23 -13.21 19.15 18.34
N ASP A 24 -12.31 19.39 17.39
CA ASP A 24 -12.48 20.31 16.27
C ASP A 24 -12.09 19.61 14.95
N PRO A 25 -13.08 19.01 14.25
CA PRO A 25 -12.81 18.27 13.02
C PRO A 25 -12.22 19.13 11.89
N GLU A 26 -12.47 20.44 11.84
CA GLU A 26 -12.01 21.29 10.74
C GLU A 26 -10.50 21.46 10.73
N GLN A 27 -9.86 21.38 11.91
CA GLN A 27 -8.40 21.36 12.00
C GLN A 27 -7.79 20.25 11.15
N VAL A 28 -8.48 19.14 10.93
CA VAL A 28 -7.99 18.02 10.12
C VAL A 28 -8.70 17.97 8.76
N LEU A 29 -10.03 18.00 8.75
CA LEU A 29 -10.83 17.62 7.59
C LEU A 29 -11.09 18.76 6.60
N ALA A 30 -10.68 20.00 6.90
CA ALA A 30 -10.82 21.12 5.97
C ALA A 30 -9.83 20.98 4.78
N ASP A 31 -8.54 20.76 5.07
CA ASP A 31 -7.48 20.85 4.04
C ASP A 31 -6.20 20.05 4.34
N MET A 32 -6.32 18.91 5.03
CA MET A 32 -5.13 18.09 5.27
C MET A 32 -4.72 17.35 3.99
N HIS A 33 -3.55 17.67 3.43
CA HIS A 33 -2.98 17.02 2.24
C HIS A 33 -2.47 15.59 2.50
N TYR A 34 -2.47 14.74 1.47
CA TYR A 34 -1.86 13.42 1.55
C TYR A 34 -0.36 13.55 1.87
N PHE A 35 0.15 12.68 2.76
CA PHE A 35 1.53 12.74 3.25
C PHE A 35 1.85 13.99 4.10
N SER A 36 0.86 14.45 4.86
CA SER A 36 1.03 15.44 5.94
C SER A 36 0.51 14.87 7.27
N PHE A 37 0.83 15.52 8.39
CA PHE A 37 0.30 15.22 9.71
C PHE A 37 -0.07 16.50 10.45
N LYS A 38 -0.91 16.39 11.49
CA LYS A 38 -1.31 17.47 12.38
C LYS A 38 -1.36 16.99 13.83
N GLY A 39 -1.17 17.92 14.76
CA GLY A 39 -1.20 17.66 16.19
C GLY A 39 0.16 17.26 16.76
N ASP A 40 0.23 17.30 18.08
CA ASP A 40 1.38 16.93 18.88
C ASP A 40 0.90 16.32 20.22
N ILE A 41 1.64 15.32 20.69
CA ILE A 41 1.40 14.60 21.95
C ILE A 41 2.55 14.77 22.93
N PHE A 42 3.64 15.42 22.52
CA PHE A 42 4.82 15.67 23.35
C PHE A 42 4.69 16.99 24.14
N ALA A 43 5.37 17.06 25.28
CA ALA A 43 5.38 18.27 26.11
C ALA A 43 6.08 19.43 25.36
N GLY A 44 5.41 20.59 25.30
CA GLY A 44 5.92 21.78 24.61
C GLY A 44 5.60 21.83 23.11
N GLY A 45 4.77 20.92 22.61
CA GLY A 45 4.28 20.93 21.23
C GLY A 45 3.53 22.21 20.87
N SER A 46 3.69 22.67 19.64
CA SER A 46 3.14 23.93 19.13
C SER A 46 1.70 23.83 18.63
N GLU A 47 1.20 22.62 18.37
CA GLU A 47 -0.14 22.37 17.83
C GLU A 47 -0.83 21.26 18.62
N SER A 48 -1.82 21.60 19.44
CA SER A 48 -2.63 20.61 20.15
C SER A 48 -3.79 20.15 19.26
N LEU A 49 -3.86 18.85 18.98
CA LEU A 49 -5.04 18.21 18.39
C LEU A 49 -5.59 17.20 19.38
N GLU A 50 -6.88 17.30 19.68
CA GLU A 50 -7.52 16.51 20.74
C GLU A 50 -8.77 15.81 20.24
N LEU A 51 -9.09 14.70 20.87
CA LEU A 51 -10.42 14.09 20.80
C LEU A 51 -11.37 14.83 21.74
N LYS A 52 -12.67 14.56 21.60
CA LYS A 52 -13.72 15.20 22.42
C LYS A 52 -13.57 15.03 23.93
N ASP A 53 -12.83 14.03 24.38
CA ASP A 53 -12.55 13.78 25.79
C ASP A 53 -11.18 14.31 26.25
N GLY A 54 -10.50 15.09 25.40
CA GLY A 54 -9.21 15.72 25.73
C GLY A 54 -7.99 14.84 25.45
N THR A 55 -8.16 13.61 24.95
CA THR A 55 -7.02 12.78 24.53
C THR A 55 -6.25 13.48 23.40
N LYS A 56 -4.95 13.73 23.62
CA LYS A 56 -4.08 14.28 22.59
C LYS A 56 -3.74 13.23 21.54
N VAL A 57 -3.74 13.65 20.27
CA VAL A 57 -3.47 12.78 19.13
C VAL A 57 -2.62 13.47 18.08
N ILE A 58 -1.75 12.70 17.42
CA ILE A 58 -1.22 13.08 16.11
C ILE A 58 -2.07 12.33 15.08
N VAL A 59 -2.59 13.06 14.09
CA VAL A 59 -3.28 12.48 12.95
C VAL A 59 -2.38 12.65 11.73
N SER A 60 -2.03 11.54 11.08
CA SER A 60 -1.26 11.53 9.84
C SER A 60 -2.14 11.06 8.69
N ARG A 61 -2.14 11.79 7.56
CA ARG A 61 -2.88 11.43 6.35
C ARG A 61 -2.02 10.54 5.45
N THR A 62 -1.85 9.32 5.94
CA THR A 62 -1.00 8.27 5.38
C THR A 62 -1.66 6.91 5.59
N GLY A 63 -1.00 5.85 5.12
CA GLY A 63 -1.47 4.49 5.33
C GLY A 63 -0.78 3.51 4.40
N TYR A 64 -0.89 2.24 4.76
CA TYR A 64 -0.20 1.15 4.06
C TYR A 64 -1.17 0.25 3.28
N THR A 65 -2.36 0.75 2.93
CA THR A 65 -3.41 -0.02 2.24
C THR A 65 -3.70 0.47 0.83
N GLY A 66 -3.18 1.63 0.43
CA GLY A 66 -3.58 2.29 -0.82
C GLY A 66 -4.97 2.93 -0.79
N GLU A 67 -5.71 2.80 0.31
CA GLU A 67 -6.99 3.47 0.51
C GLU A 67 -6.82 4.80 1.26
N PHE A 68 -7.85 5.64 1.16
CA PHE A 68 -7.97 6.85 1.96
C PHE A 68 -8.01 6.47 3.43
N GLY A 69 -7.38 7.27 4.28
CA GLY A 69 -7.35 6.98 5.69
C GLY A 69 -6.36 7.85 6.46
N PHE A 70 -6.21 7.47 7.71
CA PHE A 70 -5.35 8.13 8.68
C PHE A 70 -4.56 7.10 9.48
N GLU A 71 -3.41 7.52 9.96
CA GLU A 71 -2.67 6.87 11.03
C GLU A 71 -2.76 7.78 12.25
N LEU A 72 -3.30 7.26 13.36
CA LEU A 72 -3.47 7.99 14.61
C LEU A 72 -2.42 7.54 15.60
N PHE A 73 -1.71 8.50 16.19
CA PHE A 73 -0.76 8.26 17.26
C PHE A 73 -1.24 8.92 18.55
N THR A 74 -1.10 8.22 19.66
CA THR A 74 -1.47 8.73 20.98
C THR A 74 -0.54 8.13 22.05
N ALA A 75 -0.64 8.56 23.29
CA ALA A 75 0.09 7.93 24.38
C ALA A 75 -0.34 6.46 24.51
N LYS A 76 0.60 5.57 24.84
CA LYS A 76 0.32 4.12 24.95
C LYS A 76 -0.86 3.80 25.86
N VAL A 77 -1.02 4.56 26.95
CA VAL A 77 -2.11 4.36 27.92
C VAL A 77 -3.50 4.62 27.32
N ASP A 78 -3.58 5.49 26.31
CA ASP A 78 -4.83 5.89 25.65
C ASP A 78 -5.17 5.02 24.43
N ALA A 79 -4.21 4.23 23.94
CA ALA A 79 -4.33 3.47 22.69
C ALA A 79 -5.52 2.50 22.68
N ARG A 80 -5.74 1.78 23.80
CA ARG A 80 -6.86 0.83 23.93
C ARG A 80 -8.21 1.55 23.86
N ASP A 81 -8.29 2.71 24.47
CA ASP A 81 -9.53 3.48 24.54
C ASP A 81 -9.83 4.14 23.18
N LEU A 82 -8.82 4.70 22.51
CA LEU A 82 -8.91 5.15 21.12
C LEU A 82 -9.41 4.05 20.19
N TRP A 83 -8.88 2.82 20.32
CA TRP A 83 -9.34 1.67 19.54
C TRP A 83 -10.84 1.41 19.69
N ASN A 84 -11.34 1.37 20.93
CA ASN A 84 -12.76 1.13 21.19
C ASN A 84 -13.63 2.26 20.64
N LYS A 85 -13.24 3.52 20.87
CA LYS A 85 -13.96 4.69 20.33
C LYS A 85 -14.06 4.67 18.82
N LEU A 86 -13.01 4.26 18.11
CA LEU A 86 -13.02 4.11 16.66
C LEU A 86 -14.02 3.05 16.21
N LEU A 87 -14.03 1.88 16.87
CA LEU A 87 -14.99 0.81 16.57
C LEU A 87 -16.43 1.26 16.80
N ASP A 88 -16.71 1.93 17.93
CA ASP A 88 -18.04 2.44 18.25
C ASP A 88 -18.50 3.51 17.24
N ALA A 89 -17.64 4.49 16.93
CA ALA A 89 -17.93 5.53 15.95
C ALA A 89 -18.12 4.97 14.52
N GLY A 90 -17.40 3.90 14.22
CA GLY A 90 -17.35 3.21 12.94
C GLY A 90 -18.43 2.16 12.72
N GLN A 91 -19.17 1.75 13.74
CA GLN A 91 -20.15 0.66 13.65
C GLN A 91 -21.18 0.88 12.54
N SER A 92 -21.74 2.09 12.44
CA SER A 92 -22.72 2.45 11.40
C SER A 92 -22.16 2.43 9.98
N TYR A 93 -20.82 2.46 9.83
CA TYR A 93 -20.12 2.42 8.56
C TYR A 93 -19.56 1.02 8.25
N GLY A 94 -19.84 0.03 9.09
CA GLY A 94 -19.29 -1.33 8.94
C GLY A 94 -17.78 -1.39 9.16
N LEU A 95 -17.22 -0.54 10.03
CA LEU A 95 -15.81 -0.62 10.40
C LEU A 95 -15.52 -1.99 11.03
N LEU A 96 -14.44 -2.62 10.57
CA LEU A 96 -13.99 -3.92 11.07
C LEU A 96 -12.52 -3.83 11.52
N PRO A 97 -12.15 -4.49 12.63
CA PRO A 97 -10.76 -4.69 12.95
C PRO A 97 -10.11 -5.63 11.91
N CYS A 98 -8.87 -5.35 11.54
CA CYS A 98 -8.13 -6.21 10.61
C CYS A 98 -6.70 -6.44 11.08
N GLY A 99 -6.15 -7.61 10.72
CA GLY A 99 -4.79 -8.01 11.08
C GLY A 99 -3.79 -7.81 9.94
N LEU A 100 -2.55 -8.20 10.21
CA LEU A 100 -1.41 -8.04 9.28
C LEU A 100 -1.65 -8.70 7.92
N ALA A 101 -2.35 -9.84 7.85
CA ALA A 101 -2.64 -10.51 6.59
C ALA A 101 -3.51 -9.67 5.64
N ALA A 102 -4.50 -8.94 6.18
CA ALA A 102 -5.34 -8.04 5.38
C ALA A 102 -4.51 -6.86 4.85
N ARG A 103 -3.64 -6.29 5.70
CA ARG A 103 -2.70 -5.24 5.29
C ARG A 103 -1.73 -5.74 4.21
N ASP A 104 -1.15 -6.92 4.39
CA ASP A 104 -0.20 -7.51 3.44
C ASP A 104 -0.86 -7.80 2.08
N SER A 105 -2.14 -8.18 2.07
CA SER A 105 -2.98 -8.23 0.87
C SER A 105 -3.05 -6.87 0.17
N LEU A 106 -3.51 -5.83 0.88
CA LEU A 106 -3.79 -4.53 0.27
C LEU A 106 -2.51 -3.78 -0.13
N ARG A 107 -1.45 -3.83 0.68
CA ARG A 107 -0.19 -3.13 0.39
C ARG A 107 0.46 -3.59 -0.91
N ALA A 108 0.39 -4.89 -1.21
CA ALA A 108 0.94 -5.45 -2.42
C ALA A 108 0.22 -4.91 -3.66
N GLY A 109 -1.13 -4.95 -3.68
CA GLY A 109 -1.87 -4.38 -4.81
C GLY A 109 -1.82 -2.85 -4.88
N ALA A 110 -1.50 -2.19 -3.76
CA ALA A 110 -1.17 -0.77 -3.72
C ALA A 110 0.25 -0.42 -4.19
N MET A 111 1.03 -1.41 -4.65
CA MET A 111 2.42 -1.24 -5.06
C MET A 111 3.29 -0.67 -3.92
N LEU A 112 3.04 -1.06 -2.67
CA LEU A 112 3.83 -0.63 -1.50
C LEU A 112 4.85 -1.73 -1.10
N PRO A 113 6.16 -1.41 -1.09
CA PRO A 113 7.22 -2.38 -0.81
C PRO A 113 7.38 -2.64 0.69
N LEU A 114 7.58 -3.89 1.07
CA LEU A 114 7.98 -4.25 2.43
C LEU A 114 9.51 -4.38 2.53
N SER A 115 10.10 -3.68 3.50
CA SER A 115 11.53 -3.78 3.80
C SER A 115 11.93 -5.22 4.16
N HIS A 116 13.13 -5.64 3.78
CA HIS A 116 13.70 -6.98 3.87
C HIS A 116 13.04 -8.05 2.98
N GLN A 117 11.87 -7.77 2.41
CA GLN A 117 11.17 -8.68 1.51
C GLN A 117 11.20 -8.21 0.06
N ASP A 118 10.71 -7.00 -0.21
CA ASP A 118 10.68 -6.38 -1.53
C ASP A 118 11.86 -5.43 -1.77
N ILE A 119 12.49 -5.00 -0.67
CA ILE A 119 13.72 -4.20 -0.64
C ILE A 119 14.66 -4.89 0.32
N GLY A 120 15.71 -5.53 -0.17
CA GLY A 120 16.65 -6.28 0.67
C GLY A 120 18.11 -5.96 0.39
N ASN A 121 18.97 -6.94 0.66
CA ASN A 121 20.43 -6.81 0.64
C ASN A 121 21.07 -6.90 -0.77
N TRP A 122 20.29 -6.78 -1.84
CA TRP A 122 20.79 -6.77 -3.22
C TRP A 122 20.95 -5.34 -3.74
N LEU A 123 21.64 -5.17 -4.87
CA LEU A 123 21.74 -3.88 -5.54
C LEU A 123 20.38 -3.46 -6.09
N PHE A 124 19.76 -2.52 -5.38
CA PHE A 124 18.44 -1.99 -5.68
C PHE A 124 18.53 -0.86 -6.70
N GLY A 125 17.97 -1.05 -7.89
CA GLY A 125 18.10 -0.08 -8.99
C GLY A 125 16.81 0.17 -9.76
N HIS A 126 16.48 -0.73 -10.67
CA HIS A 126 15.35 -0.55 -11.59
C HIS A 126 14.06 -0.98 -10.92
N THR A 127 13.35 -0.02 -10.31
CA THR A 127 12.20 -0.32 -9.44
C THR A 127 10.99 0.52 -9.82
N PRO A 128 9.76 0.09 -9.48
CA PRO A 128 8.56 0.85 -9.79
C PRO A 128 8.37 2.06 -8.85
N TRP A 129 9.25 2.24 -7.86
CA TRP A 129 9.14 3.26 -6.82
C TRP A 129 10.09 4.42 -7.11
N SER A 130 9.64 5.33 -7.97
CA SER A 130 10.44 6.49 -8.40
C SER A 130 10.91 7.41 -7.26
N PHE A 131 10.26 7.35 -6.09
CA PHE A 131 10.62 8.15 -4.92
C PHE A 131 11.78 7.57 -4.08
N VAL A 132 12.23 6.34 -4.36
CA VAL A 132 13.22 5.66 -3.49
C VAL A 132 14.65 6.11 -3.80
N LEU A 133 14.96 6.39 -5.07
CA LEU A 133 16.28 6.79 -5.50
C LEU A 133 16.25 8.21 -6.10
N PRO A 134 17.20 9.08 -5.74
CA PRO A 134 17.18 10.49 -6.14
C PRO A 134 17.78 10.68 -7.55
N TRP A 135 17.19 10.03 -8.54
CA TRP A 135 17.56 10.19 -9.94
C TRP A 135 17.24 11.60 -10.45
N ASP A 136 18.02 12.08 -11.41
CA ASP A 136 17.63 13.21 -12.25
C ASP A 136 16.49 12.81 -13.20
N PRO A 137 15.81 13.77 -13.86
CA PRO A 137 14.69 13.48 -14.76
C PRO A 137 15.02 12.48 -15.88
N ASP A 138 16.28 12.43 -16.31
CA ASP A 138 16.77 11.53 -17.36
C ASP A 138 17.21 10.16 -16.84
N GLY A 139 17.25 9.94 -15.52
CA GLY A 139 17.64 8.68 -14.89
C GLY A 139 19.13 8.33 -15.03
N GLN A 140 19.98 9.31 -15.31
CA GLN A 140 21.41 9.11 -15.60
C GLN A 140 22.30 9.44 -14.41
N ARG A 141 21.90 10.37 -13.54
CA ARG A 141 22.74 10.88 -12.44
C ARG A 141 21.96 11.02 -11.14
N TRP A 142 22.69 11.06 -10.04
CA TRP A 142 22.10 11.41 -8.74
C TRP A 142 21.93 12.91 -8.61
N THR A 143 20.76 13.35 -8.13
CA THR A 143 20.51 14.75 -7.76
C THR A 143 21.14 15.13 -6.41
N LYS A 144 21.54 14.15 -5.60
CA LYS A 144 22.23 14.33 -4.32
C LYS A 144 23.13 13.15 -3.98
N SER A 145 24.17 13.40 -3.18
CA SER A 145 25.03 12.34 -2.63
C SER A 145 24.33 11.58 -1.49
N PHE A 146 24.59 10.28 -1.39
CA PHE A 146 24.11 9.41 -0.32
C PHE A 146 25.01 8.16 -0.18
N VAL A 147 24.92 7.50 0.98
CA VAL A 147 25.67 6.26 1.26
C VAL A 147 25.29 5.17 0.25
N GLY A 148 26.29 4.57 -0.41
CA GLY A 148 26.07 3.53 -1.43
C GLY A 148 25.85 4.04 -2.86
N SER A 149 25.75 5.36 -3.07
CA SER A 149 25.50 5.97 -4.40
C SER A 149 26.51 5.57 -5.48
N GLN A 150 27.79 5.44 -5.13
CA GLN A 150 28.83 5.01 -6.08
C GLN A 150 28.66 3.55 -6.53
N GLN A 151 28.26 2.66 -5.61
CA GLN A 151 28.04 1.26 -5.93
C GLN A 151 26.82 1.09 -6.84
N LEU A 152 25.75 1.86 -6.59
CA LEU A 152 24.54 1.85 -7.41
C LEU A 152 24.71 2.46 -8.82
N LEU A 153 25.74 3.27 -9.07
CA LEU A 153 26.06 3.74 -10.43
C LEU A 153 26.85 2.73 -11.25
N ARG A 154 27.69 1.94 -10.59
CA ARG A 154 28.66 1.07 -11.25
C ARG A 154 28.20 -0.38 -11.40
N GLY A 155 27.34 -0.83 -10.49
CA GLY A 155 26.89 -2.22 -10.47
C GLY A 155 25.72 -2.48 -11.42
N ASP A 156 25.66 -3.71 -11.94
CA ASP A 156 24.46 -4.26 -12.55
C ASP A 156 23.36 -4.35 -11.49
N ARG A 157 22.15 -3.93 -11.87
CA ARG A 157 21.01 -3.83 -10.96
C ARG A 157 19.88 -4.67 -11.49
N ASP A 158 19.30 -5.46 -10.60
CA ASP A 158 18.10 -6.21 -10.93
C ASP A 158 16.92 -5.27 -11.16
N TYR A 159 15.93 -5.78 -11.88
CA TYR A 159 14.66 -5.13 -12.11
C TYR A 159 13.61 -5.67 -11.14
N THR A 160 12.86 -4.77 -10.53
CA THR A 160 11.71 -5.09 -9.70
C THR A 160 10.44 -4.66 -10.43
N TYR A 161 9.46 -5.55 -10.51
CA TYR A 161 8.17 -5.27 -11.14
C TYR A 161 7.02 -5.75 -10.27
N GLY A 162 5.91 -5.02 -10.33
CA GLY A 162 4.63 -5.52 -9.85
C GLY A 162 4.05 -6.54 -10.82
N PHE A 163 3.27 -7.49 -10.31
CA PHE A 163 2.49 -8.40 -11.15
C PHE A 163 1.07 -8.56 -10.64
N ALA A 164 0.18 -9.00 -11.53
CA ALA A 164 -1.14 -9.50 -11.17
C ALA A 164 -1.43 -10.83 -11.89
N GLY A 165 -2.07 -11.76 -11.20
CA GLY A 165 -2.54 -13.01 -11.78
C GLY A 165 -3.99 -12.93 -12.24
N TYR A 166 -4.63 -14.09 -12.29
CA TYR A 166 -5.97 -14.26 -12.84
C TYR A 166 -6.99 -14.81 -11.82
N ASP A 167 -6.50 -15.21 -10.65
CA ASP A 167 -7.27 -15.85 -9.58
C ASP A 167 -6.50 -15.68 -8.25
N PRO A 168 -7.06 -16.07 -7.08
CA PRO A 168 -6.46 -15.76 -5.80
C PRO A 168 -5.34 -16.71 -5.36
N ARG A 169 -4.95 -17.71 -6.18
CA ARG A 169 -3.92 -18.69 -5.81
C ARG A 169 -2.55 -18.03 -5.62
N LYS A 170 -1.79 -18.50 -4.65
CA LYS A 170 -0.46 -17.96 -4.32
C LYS A 170 0.61 -19.03 -4.50
N ILE A 171 1.83 -18.57 -4.77
CA ILE A 171 3.04 -19.36 -4.64
C ILE A 171 3.69 -19.00 -3.31
N GLN A 172 4.15 -20.01 -2.56
CA GLN A 172 4.90 -19.74 -1.35
C GLN A 172 6.29 -19.23 -1.75
N VAL A 173 6.67 -18.09 -1.20
CA VAL A 173 7.97 -17.48 -1.50
C VAL A 173 9.04 -18.16 -0.65
N GLY A 174 10.10 -18.61 -1.30
CA GLY A 174 11.22 -19.31 -0.68
C GLY A 174 12.33 -19.62 -1.69
N GLU A 175 13.37 -20.32 -1.25
CA GLU A 175 14.54 -20.64 -2.09
C GLU A 175 14.21 -21.47 -3.33
N ALA A 176 13.19 -22.32 -3.24
CA ALA A 176 12.71 -23.16 -4.33
C ALA A 176 11.75 -22.44 -5.30
N SER A 177 11.42 -21.17 -5.03
CA SER A 177 10.50 -20.39 -5.86
C SER A 177 11.25 -19.55 -6.88
N GLU A 178 10.72 -19.46 -8.10
CA GLU A 178 11.38 -18.76 -9.20
C GLU A 178 10.40 -18.11 -10.17
N VAL A 179 10.95 -17.24 -11.01
CA VAL A 179 10.24 -16.61 -12.12
C VAL A 179 10.76 -17.20 -13.42
N GLN A 180 9.85 -17.72 -14.23
CA GLN A 180 10.11 -18.29 -15.55
C GLN A 180 9.42 -17.48 -16.65
N ASP A 181 10.04 -17.45 -17.83
CA ASP A 181 9.39 -16.94 -19.05
C ASP A 181 8.45 -18.00 -19.67
N THR A 182 7.87 -17.68 -20.81
CA THR A 182 6.94 -18.58 -21.52
C THR A 182 7.60 -19.82 -22.10
N SER A 183 8.92 -19.81 -22.31
CA SER A 183 9.70 -20.99 -22.72
C SER A 183 10.06 -21.91 -21.53
N GLY A 184 9.82 -21.45 -20.29
CA GLY A 184 10.18 -22.15 -19.06
C GLY A 184 11.59 -21.84 -18.57
N ARG A 185 12.30 -20.89 -19.21
CA ARG A 185 13.61 -20.44 -18.75
C ARG A 185 13.44 -19.57 -17.50
N ARG A 186 14.19 -19.91 -16.46
CA ARG A 186 14.32 -19.10 -15.25
C ARG A 186 15.06 -17.79 -15.56
N PHE A 187 14.55 -16.67 -15.04
CA PHE A 187 15.19 -15.36 -15.16
C PHE A 187 14.95 -14.44 -13.95
N GLY A 188 14.51 -15.01 -12.82
CA GLY A 188 14.28 -14.22 -11.61
C GLY A 188 13.76 -15.01 -10.42
N ARG A 189 13.31 -14.25 -9.42
CA ARG A 189 12.78 -14.75 -8.15
C ARG A 189 11.53 -13.96 -7.75
N ILE A 190 10.69 -14.62 -6.97
CA ILE A 190 9.50 -14.01 -6.38
C ILE A 190 9.92 -13.28 -5.10
N LEU A 191 9.47 -12.04 -4.90
CA LEU A 191 9.70 -11.27 -3.67
C LEU A 191 8.47 -11.31 -2.76
N THR A 192 7.30 -11.04 -3.35
CA THR A 192 6.00 -11.12 -2.68
C THR A 192 5.02 -11.86 -3.59
N CYS A 193 4.27 -12.80 -3.03
CA CYS A 193 3.09 -13.36 -3.67
C CYS A 193 1.97 -13.46 -2.62
N THR A 194 1.01 -12.55 -2.72
CA THR A 194 -0.17 -12.49 -1.86
C THR A 194 -1.43 -12.41 -2.74
N THR A 195 -2.59 -12.25 -2.12
CA THR A 195 -3.85 -12.01 -2.82
C THR A 195 -4.33 -10.62 -2.41
N ASP A 196 -4.51 -9.70 -3.35
CA ASP A 196 -5.24 -8.46 -3.05
C ASP A 196 -6.74 -8.77 -3.18
N MET A 197 -7.45 -8.74 -2.04
CA MET A 197 -8.87 -9.07 -1.95
C MET A 197 -9.81 -7.94 -2.42
N ALA A 198 -9.29 -6.75 -2.72
CA ALA A 198 -10.07 -5.60 -3.16
C ALA A 198 -10.17 -5.50 -4.68
N ILE A 199 -9.62 -6.48 -5.43
CA ILE A 199 -9.62 -6.50 -6.90
C ILE A 199 -10.20 -7.78 -7.50
N GLY A 200 -10.55 -7.70 -8.78
CA GLY A 200 -11.00 -8.80 -9.62
C GLY A 200 -10.86 -8.44 -11.09
N ARG A 201 -11.10 -9.40 -11.98
CA ARG A 201 -11.14 -9.15 -13.43
C ARG A 201 -12.57 -9.02 -13.92
N VAL A 202 -12.81 -8.03 -14.77
CA VAL A 202 -13.99 -7.92 -15.63
C VAL A 202 -13.45 -8.00 -17.04
N GLU A 203 -13.72 -9.12 -17.72
CA GLU A 203 -13.02 -9.51 -18.94
C GLU A 203 -11.50 -9.51 -18.70
N ASP A 204 -10.72 -8.76 -19.49
CA ASP A 204 -9.27 -8.65 -19.33
C ASP A 204 -8.84 -7.51 -18.39
N GLN A 205 -9.76 -6.62 -18.02
CA GLN A 205 -9.46 -5.47 -17.16
C GLN A 205 -9.48 -5.87 -15.68
N ILE A 206 -8.45 -5.46 -14.93
CA ILE A 206 -8.50 -5.49 -13.47
C ILE A 206 -9.29 -4.28 -13.00
N VAL A 207 -10.28 -4.50 -12.15
CA VAL A 207 -11.05 -3.47 -11.46
C VAL A 207 -10.95 -3.68 -9.95
N SER A 208 -11.11 -2.62 -9.18
CA SER A 208 -11.15 -2.67 -7.72
C SER A 208 -12.55 -2.40 -7.19
N ILE A 209 -12.78 -2.63 -5.89
CA ILE A 209 -14.05 -2.27 -5.24
C ILE A 209 -14.36 -0.76 -5.33
N THR A 210 -13.36 0.09 -5.59
CA THR A 210 -13.51 1.54 -5.75
C THR A 210 -13.55 2.00 -7.20
N THR A 211 -13.37 1.10 -8.18
CA THR A 211 -13.51 1.43 -9.60
C THR A 211 -14.94 1.90 -9.88
N PRO A 212 -15.16 3.08 -10.48
CA PRO A 212 -16.51 3.54 -10.83
C PRO A 212 -17.16 2.65 -11.90
N THR A 213 -18.49 2.58 -11.91
CA THR A 213 -19.25 1.88 -12.96
C THR A 213 -18.97 2.43 -14.35
N SER A 214 -18.80 3.75 -14.45
CA SER A 214 -18.36 4.45 -15.67
C SER A 214 -16.98 4.03 -16.19
N ARG A 215 -16.20 3.26 -15.42
CA ARG A 215 -14.88 2.74 -15.80
C ARG A 215 -14.81 1.21 -15.83
N GLY A 216 -15.95 0.55 -15.99
CA GLY A 216 -16.03 -0.87 -16.33
C GLY A 216 -16.28 -1.81 -15.15
N ARG A 217 -16.47 -1.32 -13.92
CA ARG A 217 -16.92 -2.17 -12.80
C ARG A 217 -18.45 -2.31 -12.83
N PRO A 218 -19.05 -3.49 -13.07
CA PRO A 218 -20.50 -3.64 -12.99
C PRO A 218 -21.00 -3.46 -11.55
N ASP A 219 -22.25 -3.03 -11.36
CA ASP A 219 -22.85 -2.89 -10.02
C ASP A 219 -22.88 -4.22 -9.25
N SER A 220 -23.04 -5.33 -9.96
CA SER A 220 -22.99 -6.69 -9.41
C SER A 220 -21.56 -7.18 -9.09
N PHE A 221 -20.53 -6.37 -9.31
CA PHE A 221 -19.15 -6.76 -9.10
C PHE A 221 -18.90 -7.11 -7.63
N GLN A 222 -18.34 -8.31 -7.42
CA GLN A 222 -17.80 -8.73 -6.14
C GLN A 222 -16.33 -9.11 -6.34
N ALA A 223 -15.44 -8.43 -5.64
CA ALA A 223 -14.03 -8.77 -5.68
C ALA A 223 -13.83 -10.18 -5.11
N ARG A 224 -13.17 -11.04 -5.89
CA ARG A 224 -12.77 -12.41 -5.48
C ARG A 224 -11.29 -12.53 -5.17
N GLY A 225 -10.57 -11.43 -5.34
CA GLY A 225 -9.14 -11.33 -5.17
C GLY A 225 -8.36 -11.86 -6.36
N LEU A 226 -7.19 -11.25 -6.58
CA LEU A 226 -6.21 -11.71 -7.55
C LEU A 226 -4.87 -11.87 -6.85
N SER A 227 -4.13 -12.90 -7.24
CA SER A 227 -2.75 -13.06 -6.82
C SER A 227 -1.94 -11.85 -7.30
N CYS A 228 -1.12 -11.26 -6.45
CA CYS A 228 -0.30 -10.12 -6.82
C CYS A 228 0.95 -10.03 -5.94
N GLY A 229 1.84 -9.12 -6.31
CA GLY A 229 3.02 -8.82 -5.54
C GLY A 229 4.15 -8.35 -6.43
N PHE A 230 5.36 -8.74 -6.07
CA PHE A 230 6.57 -8.25 -6.70
C PHE A 230 7.49 -9.40 -7.11
N VAL A 231 8.14 -9.22 -8.25
CA VAL A 231 9.19 -10.10 -8.75
C VAL A 231 10.49 -9.31 -8.91
N ARG A 232 11.62 -10.00 -8.73
CA ARG A 232 12.96 -9.52 -9.03
C ARG A 232 13.54 -10.32 -10.18
N VAL A 233 13.94 -9.66 -11.25
CA VAL A 233 14.34 -10.31 -12.51
C VAL A 233 15.64 -9.70 -13.05
N ASP A 234 16.38 -10.49 -13.82
CA ASP A 234 17.70 -10.14 -14.37
C ASP A 234 17.66 -9.36 -15.70
N ARG A 235 16.45 -9.13 -16.23
CA ARG A 235 16.22 -8.40 -17.48
C ARG A 235 14.99 -7.49 -17.40
N PRO A 236 14.90 -6.45 -18.25
CA PRO A 236 13.68 -5.66 -18.34
C PRO A 236 12.49 -6.52 -18.79
N CYS A 237 11.30 -6.14 -18.30
CA CYS A 237 10.01 -6.69 -18.71
C CYS A 237 9.06 -5.56 -19.09
N GLU A 238 8.13 -5.85 -20.00
CA GLU A 238 7.12 -4.89 -20.45
C GLU A 238 5.79 -5.06 -19.70
N PRO A 239 5.01 -3.98 -19.48
CA PRO A 239 3.65 -4.11 -18.95
C PRO A 239 2.78 -5.02 -19.84
N GLY A 240 2.09 -5.98 -19.22
CA GLY A 240 1.30 -7.00 -19.91
C GLY A 240 2.10 -8.25 -20.30
N GLU A 241 3.42 -8.23 -20.18
CA GLU A 241 4.25 -9.41 -20.41
C GLU A 241 3.84 -10.56 -19.49
N GLN A 242 3.61 -11.73 -20.08
CA GLN A 242 3.21 -12.93 -19.36
C GLN A 242 4.44 -13.66 -18.84
N ILE A 243 4.43 -13.95 -17.54
CA ILE A 243 5.49 -14.70 -16.86
C ILE A 243 4.85 -15.79 -15.99
N PHE A 244 5.67 -16.69 -15.47
CA PHE A 244 5.22 -17.74 -14.58
C PHE A 244 5.95 -17.69 -13.24
N LEU A 245 5.18 -17.77 -12.17
CA LEU A 245 5.67 -17.99 -10.82
C LEU A 245 5.66 -19.50 -10.56
N VAL A 246 6.79 -20.07 -10.17
CA VAL A 246 6.96 -21.51 -10.05
C VAL A 246 7.50 -21.87 -8.68
N GLU A 247 6.93 -22.93 -8.09
CA GLU A 247 7.45 -23.59 -6.89
C GLU A 247 7.17 -25.10 -7.01
N GLY A 248 8.23 -25.89 -7.20
CA GLY A 248 8.10 -27.33 -7.46
C GLY A 248 7.19 -27.62 -8.66
N LYS A 249 6.05 -28.28 -8.43
CA LYS A 249 5.07 -28.60 -9.48
C LYS A 249 4.02 -27.50 -9.69
N ARG A 250 3.96 -26.49 -8.81
CA ARG A 250 2.99 -25.40 -8.92
C ARG A 250 3.53 -24.37 -9.89
N LYS A 251 2.69 -23.96 -10.83
CA LYS A 251 2.99 -22.94 -11.84
C LYS A 251 1.79 -22.01 -11.96
N LEU A 252 2.01 -20.72 -11.71
CA LEU A 252 0.99 -19.69 -11.75
C LEU A 252 1.33 -18.69 -12.86
N LYS A 253 0.42 -18.53 -13.83
CA LYS A 253 0.54 -17.51 -14.87
C LYS A 253 0.18 -16.15 -14.28
N VAL A 254 1.04 -15.16 -14.48
CA VAL A 254 0.80 -13.77 -14.07
C VAL A 254 1.29 -12.83 -15.16
N GLU A 255 0.85 -11.58 -15.09
CA GLU A 255 1.28 -10.53 -16.01
C GLU A 255 1.99 -9.40 -15.27
N ILE A 256 3.01 -8.82 -15.90
CA ILE A 256 3.74 -7.67 -15.38
C ILE A 256 2.85 -6.42 -15.40
N ARG A 257 2.85 -5.64 -14.34
CA ARG A 257 1.96 -4.49 -14.14
C ARG A 257 2.70 -3.27 -13.61
N LYS A 258 2.41 -2.11 -14.21
CA LYS A 258 2.73 -0.79 -13.64
C LYS A 258 1.78 -0.41 -12.50
N ASP A 259 0.54 -0.89 -12.58
CA ASP A 259 -0.49 -0.68 -11.59
C ASP A 259 -1.28 -1.97 -11.35
N ILE A 260 -1.26 -2.47 -10.11
CA ILE A 260 -1.93 -3.73 -9.73
C ILE A 260 -3.39 -3.45 -9.36
N ARG A 261 -3.65 -2.64 -8.33
CA ARG A 261 -4.99 -2.21 -7.95
C ARG A 261 -5.30 -0.80 -8.46
N PRO A 262 -6.11 -0.64 -9.51
CA PRO A 262 -6.50 0.68 -9.98
C PRO A 262 -7.43 1.37 -8.96
N ASP A 263 -7.57 2.68 -9.13
CA ASP A 263 -8.63 3.49 -8.48
C ASP A 263 -8.57 3.57 -6.96
N ARG A 264 -7.36 3.33 -6.44
CA ARG A 264 -6.98 3.58 -5.05
C ARG A 264 -7.39 4.95 -4.57
N THR A 265 -7.89 5.02 -3.34
CA THR A 265 -8.40 6.25 -2.75
C THR A 265 -7.39 6.98 -1.86
N ALA A 266 -6.19 6.44 -1.59
CA ALA A 266 -5.20 7.09 -0.71
C ALA A 266 -4.94 8.57 -1.04
N ARG A 267 -4.88 8.90 -2.33
CA ARG A 267 -4.64 10.27 -2.82
C ARG A 267 -5.91 11.05 -3.16
N ALA A 268 -7.10 10.47 -2.97
CA ALA A 268 -8.37 11.15 -3.27
C ALA A 268 -8.48 12.43 -2.42
N PRO A 269 -8.91 13.59 -2.97
CA PRO A 269 -8.99 14.83 -2.20
C PRO A 269 -9.85 14.71 -0.94
N MET A 270 -9.46 15.41 0.14
CA MET A 270 -10.20 15.39 1.42
C MET A 270 -11.68 15.76 1.22
N ALA A 271 -11.95 16.81 0.44
CA ALA A 271 -13.30 17.27 0.13
C ALA A 271 -14.17 16.18 -0.52
N ARG A 272 -13.60 15.31 -1.36
CA ARG A 272 -14.32 14.19 -1.98
C ARG A 272 -14.67 13.12 -0.93
N MET A 273 -13.71 12.79 -0.07
CA MET A 273 -13.84 11.70 0.90
C MET A 273 -14.64 12.08 2.15
N ARG A 274 -14.82 13.38 2.39
CA ARG A 274 -15.67 13.90 3.47
C ARG A 274 -17.17 13.79 3.14
N LEU A 275 -17.53 13.78 1.85
CA LEU A 275 -18.91 13.73 1.36
C LEU A 275 -19.42 12.32 1.06
N SER A 276 -18.55 11.31 1.15
CA SER A 276 -18.83 9.89 0.90
C SER A 276 -19.14 9.13 2.18
#